data_AF-J9GML3-F1
#
_entry.id   AF-J9GML3-F1
#
_cell.length_a   1.000
_cell.length_b   1.000
_cell.length_c   1.000
_cell.angle_alpha   90.00
_cell.angle_beta   90.00
_cell.angle_gamma   90.00
#
_symmetry.space_group_name_H-M   'P 1'
#
loop_
_entity.id
_entity.type
_entity.pdbx_description
1 polymer ?
#
loop_
_entity_poly.entity_id
_entity_poly.type
_entity_poly.pdbx_seq_one_letter_code
_entity_poly.pdbx_strand_id
1 'polypeptide(L)'
;MAIDIDYVGLQQLKNMLKQFGNGVQLCPTFLVSSGKGVHLYYLLKEPVELYANREKLLSALKEDFIRRHWNDTSSIRPDNPDITGVYQGFRCVGSLSKFGEGYPVRAWQLCDSSYTLEEIKASMPLCKIDLSPLYQKPPKKQGKHTLEEAKELYPEWYQSKIVEGKPLKKTWTCNTALYEWWKGKMGGEVKVGGRYFSIMALCAYGLKCGIPEKQIRQDAYGFLERLDSLTEDEDNHFTREDVKDALKALKADNKLLSTMASREWIEKQTKVPIPPNKRNGRKQAQHLQLARGIRQIKGSMGEAVSGGGRPEKSKIVEEWRKAHPDSRKADCQRDTGLDPKTIRKWWK
;
A
#
# COMPACT_ATOMS: atom_id res chain seq x y z
N MET A 1 14.65 23.09 -2.25
CA MET A 1 13.52 22.15 -2.44
C MET A 1 13.31 21.93 -3.94
N ALA A 2 12.95 20.71 -4.35
CA ALA A 2 12.67 20.40 -5.76
C ALA A 2 11.35 19.64 -5.92
N ILE A 3 10.60 19.98 -6.95
CA ILE A 3 9.34 19.31 -7.35
C ILE A 3 9.40 18.90 -8.82
N ASP A 4 8.64 17.85 -9.14
CA ASP A 4 8.52 17.30 -10.50
C ASP A 4 7.14 17.64 -11.06
N ILE A 5 7.09 18.03 -12.33
CA ILE A 5 5.84 18.19 -13.08
C ILE A 5 6.00 17.41 -14.39
N ASP A 6 5.29 16.29 -14.51
CA ASP A 6 5.26 15.51 -15.75
C ASP A 6 4.17 16.01 -16.70
N TYR A 7 4.27 15.55 -17.95
CA TYR A 7 3.34 15.83 -19.04
C TYR A 7 3.24 17.34 -19.30
N VAL A 8 4.39 17.99 -19.43
CA VAL A 8 4.49 19.42 -19.69
C VAL A 8 4.56 19.64 -21.19
N GLY A 9 3.43 20.00 -21.79
CA GLY A 9 3.36 20.42 -23.19
C GLY A 9 3.92 21.84 -23.42
N LEU A 10 4.11 22.22 -24.68
CA LEU A 10 4.61 23.56 -25.04
C LEU A 10 3.71 24.68 -24.51
N GLN A 11 2.39 24.51 -24.59
CA GLN A 11 1.46 25.52 -24.08
C GLN A 11 1.50 25.61 -22.55
N GLN A 12 1.59 24.46 -21.88
CA GLN A 12 1.70 24.37 -20.42
C GLN A 12 2.98 25.01 -19.92
N LEU A 13 4.11 24.79 -20.62
CA LEU A 13 5.37 25.44 -20.31
C LEU A 13 5.27 26.97 -20.46
N LYS A 14 4.69 27.46 -21.57
CA LYS A 14 4.44 28.90 -21.76
C LYS A 14 3.57 29.49 -20.65
N ASN A 15 2.51 28.79 -20.27
CA ASN A 15 1.61 29.20 -19.20
C ASN A 15 2.34 29.27 -17.85
N MET A 16 3.14 28.25 -17.50
CA MET A 16 3.96 28.26 -16.28
C MET A 16 4.91 29.46 -16.25
N LEU A 17 5.70 29.66 -17.31
CA LEU A 17 6.65 30.78 -17.39
C LEU A 17 5.94 32.13 -17.24
N LYS A 18 4.77 32.30 -17.87
CA LYS A 18 3.95 33.51 -17.71
C LYS A 18 3.42 33.67 -16.29
N GLN A 19 2.99 32.60 -15.63
CA GLN A 19 2.50 32.65 -14.25
C GLN A 19 3.62 32.98 -13.25
N PHE A 20 4.84 32.48 -13.48
CA PHE A 20 6.01 32.87 -12.70
C PHE A 20 6.33 34.35 -12.88
N GLY A 21 6.35 34.85 -14.13
CA GLY A 21 6.59 36.27 -14.41
C GLY A 21 5.51 37.20 -13.83
N ASN A 22 4.27 36.75 -13.75
CA ASN A 22 3.15 37.50 -13.18
C ASN A 22 3.02 37.37 -11.65
N GLY A 23 3.88 36.56 -11.00
CA GLY A 23 3.81 36.31 -9.55
C GLY A 23 2.60 35.50 -9.09
N VAL A 24 1.87 34.85 -10.00
CA VAL A 24 0.73 33.98 -9.66
C VAL A 24 1.20 32.69 -9.00
N GLN A 25 2.28 32.12 -9.52
CA GLN A 25 3.00 30.99 -8.93
C GLN A 25 4.38 31.48 -8.47
N LEU A 26 4.91 30.85 -7.43
CA LEU A 26 6.26 31.14 -6.97
C LEU A 26 7.26 30.76 -8.06
N CYS A 27 8.03 31.74 -8.55
CA CYS A 27 9.07 31.49 -9.54
C CYS A 27 10.15 30.58 -8.94
N PRO A 28 10.55 29.49 -9.60
CA PRO A 28 11.67 28.67 -9.14
C PRO A 28 13.00 29.35 -9.46
N THR A 29 14.02 29.09 -8.65
CA THR A 29 15.40 29.53 -8.93
C THR A 29 15.92 28.90 -10.22
N PHE A 30 15.71 27.59 -10.39
CA PHE A 30 16.07 26.86 -11.61
C PHE A 30 14.92 26.02 -12.14
N LEU A 31 14.80 25.98 -13.46
CA LEU A 31 13.96 25.05 -14.19
C LEU A 31 14.87 24.06 -14.91
N VAL A 32 14.60 22.76 -14.76
CA VAL A 32 15.42 21.69 -15.34
C VAL A 32 14.55 20.79 -16.20
N SER A 33 14.98 20.51 -17.44
CA SER A 33 14.25 19.59 -18.33
C SER A 33 14.42 18.15 -17.85
N SER A 34 13.33 17.41 -17.65
CA SER A 34 13.38 16.01 -17.20
C SER A 34 13.00 14.98 -18.29
N GLY A 35 12.79 15.44 -19.52
CA GLY A 35 12.24 14.67 -20.62
C GLY A 35 10.81 15.15 -20.91
N LYS A 36 9.80 14.38 -20.50
CA LYS A 36 8.37 14.71 -20.68
C LYS A 36 7.83 15.77 -19.71
N GLY A 37 8.69 16.36 -18.90
CA GLY A 37 8.34 17.24 -17.80
C GLY A 37 9.45 18.22 -17.47
N VAL A 38 9.25 18.93 -16.36
CA VAL A 38 10.25 19.83 -15.78
C VAL A 38 10.38 19.60 -14.29
N HIS A 39 11.60 19.71 -13.78
CA HIS A 39 11.85 19.87 -12.36
C HIS A 39 11.98 21.35 -12.03
N LEU A 40 11.29 21.78 -10.99
CA LEU A 40 11.37 23.14 -10.47
C LEU A 40 12.18 23.13 -9.17
N TYR A 41 13.30 23.85 -9.16
CA TYR A 41 14.21 23.95 -8.02
C TYR A 41 14.09 25.32 -7.36
N TYR A 42 13.77 25.32 -6.08
CA TYR A 42 13.69 26.48 -5.21
C TYR A 42 14.87 26.42 -4.24
N LEU A 43 15.86 27.28 -4.43
CA LEU A 43 17.00 27.37 -3.53
C LEU A 43 16.52 27.85 -2.17
N LEU A 44 16.88 27.17 -1.09
CA LEU A 44 16.52 27.61 0.26
C LEU A 44 17.56 28.61 0.76
N LYS A 45 17.13 29.68 1.46
CA LYS A 45 18.03 30.64 2.10
C LYS A 45 18.93 29.96 3.14
N GLU A 46 18.36 29.02 3.89
CA GLU A 46 19.07 28.23 4.88
C GLU A 46 18.86 26.73 4.63
N PRO A 47 19.88 25.89 4.85
CA PRO A 47 19.71 24.45 4.76
C PRO A 47 18.79 23.95 5.88
N VAL A 48 17.91 23.01 5.55
CA VAL A 48 16.99 22.39 6.52
C VAL A 48 17.53 21.02 6.91
N GLU A 49 17.82 20.82 8.20
CA GLU A 49 18.32 19.53 8.66
C GLU A 49 17.21 18.47 8.63
N LEU A 50 17.49 17.36 7.97
CA LEU A 50 16.51 16.32 7.68
C LEU A 50 16.53 15.22 8.74
N TYR A 51 15.98 15.52 9.92
CA TYR A 51 15.74 14.52 10.97
C TYR A 51 14.44 13.76 10.74
N ALA A 52 14.37 12.50 11.20
CA ALA A 52 13.19 11.64 11.04
C ALA A 52 11.89 12.23 11.62
N ASN A 53 11.98 13.08 12.65
CA ASN A 53 10.81 13.77 13.22
C ASN A 53 10.30 14.93 12.33
N ARG A 54 11.14 15.45 11.42
CA ARG A 54 10.80 16.54 10.49
C ARG A 54 10.30 16.02 9.13
N GLU A 55 10.66 14.78 8.78
CA GLU A 55 10.33 14.16 7.49
C GLU A 55 8.84 14.23 7.14
N LYS A 56 7.97 13.88 8.08
CA LYS A 56 6.51 13.88 7.85
C LYS A 56 5.99 15.27 7.52
N LEU A 57 6.48 16.29 8.23
CA LEU A 57 6.07 17.67 8.07
C LEU A 57 6.56 18.25 6.73
N LEU A 58 7.83 18.01 6.39
CA LEU A 58 8.42 18.43 5.13
C LEU A 58 7.79 17.72 3.92
N SER A 59 7.43 16.44 4.07
CA SER A 59 6.72 15.68 3.03
C SER A 59 5.31 16.22 2.78
N ALA A 60 4.59 16.61 3.84
CA ALA A 60 3.29 17.25 3.71
C ALA A 60 3.40 18.60 3.00
N LEU A 61 4.40 19.42 3.37
CA LEU A 61 4.64 20.71 2.73
C LEU A 61 4.97 20.56 1.24
N LYS A 62 5.83 19.59 0.91
CA LYS A 62 6.18 19.27 -0.48
C LYS A 62 4.96 18.75 -1.26
N GLU A 63 4.12 17.91 -0.65
CA GLU A 63 2.88 17.42 -1.28
C GLU A 63 1.93 18.57 -1.64
N ASP A 64 1.65 19.50 -0.71
CA ASP A 64 0.83 20.69 -0.98
C ASP A 64 1.44 21.55 -2.10
N PHE A 65 2.77 21.67 -2.11
CA PHE A 65 3.49 22.48 -3.09
C PHE A 65 3.48 21.89 -4.49
N ILE A 66 3.59 20.55 -4.61
CA ILE A 66 3.39 19.83 -5.87
C ILE A 66 1.96 20.06 -6.35
N ARG A 67 0.95 19.90 -5.50
CA ARG A 67 -0.47 20.10 -5.88
C ARG A 67 -0.78 21.52 -6.31
N ARG A 68 -0.09 22.52 -5.72
CA ARG A 68 -0.22 23.92 -6.14
C ARG A 68 0.30 24.14 -7.56
N HIS A 69 1.42 23.50 -7.91
CA HIS A 69 2.09 23.68 -9.19
C HIS A 69 1.56 22.78 -10.29
N TRP A 70 1.16 21.54 -9.98
CA TRP A 70 0.63 20.56 -10.93
C TRP A 70 -0.88 20.73 -11.07
N ASN A 71 -1.30 21.45 -12.12
CA ASN A 71 -2.69 21.77 -12.41
C ASN A 71 -2.90 21.82 -13.93
N ASP A 72 -4.11 22.16 -14.35
CA ASP A 72 -4.56 22.23 -15.74
C ASP A 72 -3.75 23.21 -16.60
N THR A 73 -3.10 24.19 -15.98
CA THR A 73 -2.26 25.16 -16.69
C THR A 73 -0.82 24.70 -16.89
N SER A 74 -0.33 23.75 -16.09
CA SER A 74 1.07 23.31 -16.07
C SER A 74 1.31 21.88 -16.55
N SER A 75 0.26 21.05 -16.60
CA SER A 75 0.33 19.68 -17.09
C SER A 75 -0.87 19.36 -17.99
N ILE A 76 -0.65 18.60 -19.06
CA ILE A 76 -1.74 18.06 -19.89
C ILE A 76 -2.50 16.93 -19.19
N ARG A 77 -2.00 16.45 -18.04
CA ARG A 77 -2.63 15.42 -17.18
C ARG A 77 -2.74 15.93 -15.74
N PRO A 78 -3.66 16.86 -15.43
CA PRO A 78 -3.72 17.51 -14.13
C PRO A 78 -4.31 16.63 -13.02
N ASP A 79 -5.12 15.63 -13.34
CA ASP A 79 -5.98 14.94 -12.36
C ASP A 79 -5.22 14.03 -11.39
N ASN A 80 -4.01 13.58 -11.76
CA ASN A 80 -3.26 12.56 -11.02
C ASN A 80 -1.79 12.96 -10.83
N PRO A 81 -1.51 14.04 -10.08
CA PRO A 81 -0.15 14.50 -9.85
C PRO A 81 0.69 13.41 -9.17
N ASP A 82 1.95 13.29 -9.59
CA ASP A 82 2.89 12.38 -8.93
C ASP A 82 3.46 13.04 -7.66
N ILE A 83 3.05 12.53 -6.50
CA ILE A 83 3.43 13.10 -5.21
C ILE A 83 4.75 12.48 -4.77
N THR A 84 5.85 13.15 -5.13
CA THR A 84 7.20 12.71 -4.80
C THR A 84 7.60 13.06 -3.36
N GLY A 85 8.30 12.14 -2.69
CA GLY A 85 8.78 12.32 -1.32
C GLY A 85 9.98 13.27 -1.21
N VAL A 86 10.36 13.66 0.01
CA VAL A 86 11.50 14.56 0.27
C VAL A 86 12.86 13.97 -0.14
N TYR A 87 12.97 12.65 -0.21
CA TYR A 87 14.17 11.92 -0.65
C TYR A 87 14.18 11.57 -2.14
N GLN A 88 13.22 12.07 -2.93
CA GLN A 88 13.15 11.76 -4.34
C GLN A 88 14.43 12.19 -5.06
N GLY A 89 15.06 11.26 -5.76
CA GLY A 89 16.19 11.53 -6.65
C GLY A 89 15.71 12.05 -8.00
N PHE A 90 16.49 12.96 -8.58
CA PHE A 90 16.26 13.54 -9.91
C PHE A 90 17.47 13.30 -10.82
N ARG A 91 17.25 13.29 -12.13
CA ARG A 91 18.35 13.17 -13.11
C ARG A 91 19.30 14.37 -13.00
N CYS A 92 20.60 14.11 -13.09
CA CYS A 92 21.62 15.14 -13.00
C CYS A 92 21.69 15.98 -14.29
N VAL A 93 21.94 17.28 -14.17
CA VAL A 93 22.16 18.16 -15.33
C VAL A 93 23.37 17.67 -16.12
N GLY A 94 23.24 17.62 -17.46
CA GLY A 94 24.26 17.06 -18.35
C GLY A 94 24.15 15.54 -18.58
N SER A 95 23.36 14.82 -17.79
CA SER A 95 23.02 13.41 -18.07
C SER A 95 21.96 13.29 -19.17
N LEU A 96 21.71 12.07 -19.67
CA LEU A 96 20.67 11.83 -20.66
C LEU A 96 19.27 11.93 -20.05
N SER A 97 18.33 12.59 -20.75
CA SER A 97 16.92 12.59 -20.38
C SER A 97 16.23 11.27 -20.76
N LYS A 98 14.92 11.14 -20.49
CA LYS A 98 14.15 9.93 -20.85
C LYS A 98 14.19 9.62 -22.36
N PHE A 99 14.42 10.64 -23.19
CA PHE A 99 14.52 10.50 -24.65
C PHE A 99 15.90 10.01 -25.14
N GLY A 100 16.85 9.79 -24.24
CA GLY A 100 18.16 9.23 -24.59
C GLY A 100 19.14 10.23 -25.21
N GLU A 101 19.99 9.71 -26.10
CA GLU A 101 21.08 10.45 -26.72
C GLU A 101 20.56 11.62 -27.58
N GLY A 102 21.22 12.79 -27.49
CA GLY A 102 20.77 14.03 -28.14
C GLY A 102 19.83 14.91 -27.31
N TYR A 103 19.25 14.36 -26.23
CA TYR A 103 18.37 15.10 -25.32
C TYR A 103 18.94 15.14 -23.90
N PRO A 104 20.03 15.89 -23.66
CA PRO A 104 20.59 16.02 -22.32
C PRO A 104 19.66 16.81 -21.40
N VAL A 105 19.69 16.48 -20.11
CA VAL A 105 19.07 17.27 -19.04
C VAL A 105 19.74 18.64 -19.00
N ARG A 106 18.98 19.70 -19.29
CA ARG A 106 19.44 21.09 -19.26
C ARG A 106 18.76 21.85 -18.13
N ALA A 107 19.47 22.82 -17.58
CA ALA A 107 18.98 23.72 -16.55
C ALA A 107 18.99 25.16 -17.05
N TRP A 108 17.98 25.92 -16.64
CA TRP A 108 17.87 27.36 -16.86
C TRP A 108 17.64 28.02 -15.51
N GLN A 109 18.41 29.05 -15.22
CA GLN A 109 18.14 29.92 -14.08
C GLN A 109 17.04 30.90 -14.46
N LEU A 110 15.94 30.92 -13.70
CA LEU A 110 14.83 31.84 -13.96
C LEU A 110 14.88 33.09 -13.08
N CYS A 111 15.47 32.99 -11.89
CA CYS A 111 15.70 34.12 -11.00
C CYS A 111 16.91 33.88 -10.07
N ASP A 112 17.39 34.95 -9.44
CA ASP A 112 18.44 34.90 -8.41
C ASP A 112 17.88 34.72 -6.98
N SER A 113 16.59 34.42 -6.86
CA SER A 113 15.93 34.34 -5.55
C SER A 113 16.24 33.01 -4.85
N SER A 114 16.41 33.12 -3.53
CA SER A 114 16.35 32.01 -2.58
C SER A 114 15.18 32.24 -1.63
N TYR A 115 14.64 31.16 -1.07
CA TYR A 115 13.37 31.15 -0.35
C TYR A 115 13.49 30.59 1.07
N THR A 116 12.72 31.12 2.01
CA THR A 116 12.43 30.43 3.27
C THR A 116 11.28 29.44 3.09
N LEU A 117 11.12 28.51 4.04
CA LEU A 117 9.96 27.60 4.03
C LEU A 117 8.65 28.37 4.25
N GLU A 118 8.69 29.49 4.96
CA GLU A 118 7.57 30.39 5.19
C GLU A 118 7.14 31.08 3.89
N GLU A 119 8.09 31.55 3.07
CA GLU A 119 7.81 32.15 1.76
C GLU A 119 7.20 31.11 0.81
N ILE A 120 7.74 29.89 0.79
CA ILE A 120 7.16 28.76 0.05
C ILE A 120 5.74 28.47 0.53
N LYS A 121 5.52 28.38 1.85
CA LYS A 121 4.19 28.15 2.43
C LYS A 121 3.22 29.26 2.07
N ALA A 122 3.65 30.52 2.13
CA ALA A 122 2.83 31.68 1.80
C ALA A 122 2.39 31.71 0.32
N SER A 123 3.19 31.12 -0.58
CA SER A 123 2.82 30.98 -1.99
C SER A 123 1.65 30.00 -2.25
N MET A 124 1.21 29.27 -1.23
CA MET A 124 0.12 28.30 -1.30
C MET A 124 -1.07 28.78 -0.47
N PRO A 125 -2.10 29.42 -1.07
CA PRO A 125 -3.20 30.04 -0.34
C PRO A 125 -3.99 29.07 0.57
N LEU A 126 -4.05 27.79 0.21
CA LEU A 126 -4.80 26.76 0.95
C LEU A 126 -3.95 25.94 1.92
N CYS A 127 -2.64 26.20 2.01
CA CYS A 127 -1.74 25.43 2.85
C CYS A 127 -1.95 25.75 4.34
N LYS A 128 -2.38 24.74 5.11
CA LYS A 128 -2.66 24.86 6.56
C LYS A 128 -1.55 24.28 7.44
N ILE A 129 -0.39 24.00 6.87
CA ILE A 129 0.70 23.31 7.54
C ILE A 129 1.36 24.24 8.55
N ASP A 130 1.49 23.82 9.80
CA ASP A 130 2.26 24.54 10.82
C ASP A 130 3.74 24.15 10.74
N LEU A 131 4.60 25.14 10.47
CA LEU A 131 6.06 24.94 10.38
C LEU A 131 6.77 25.06 11.74
N SER A 132 6.08 25.54 12.78
CA SER A 132 6.64 25.73 14.12
C SER A 132 7.38 24.49 14.67
N PRO A 133 6.91 23.25 14.46
CA PRO A 133 7.61 22.04 14.93
C PRO A 133 8.98 21.80 14.29
N LEU A 134 9.31 22.42 13.14
CA LEU A 134 10.63 22.28 12.51
C LEU A 134 11.72 22.93 13.36
N TYR A 135 11.40 24.06 13.97
CA TYR A 135 12.34 24.88 14.74
C TYR A 135 12.43 24.47 16.21
N GLN A 136 11.52 23.61 16.67
CA GLN A 136 11.61 23.02 17.99
C GLN A 136 12.77 22.03 18.02
N LYS A 137 13.62 22.16 19.04
CA LYS A 137 14.66 21.17 19.31
C LYS A 137 13.97 19.81 19.47
N PRO A 138 14.39 18.76 18.74
CA PRO A 138 13.81 17.45 18.93
C PRO A 138 13.89 17.13 20.43
N PRO A 139 12.79 16.68 21.05
CA PRO A 139 12.86 16.24 22.44
C PRO A 139 14.02 15.26 22.52
N LYS A 140 14.90 15.43 23.52
CA LYS A 140 15.92 14.41 23.80
C LYS A 140 15.15 13.11 23.87
N LYS A 141 15.35 12.22 22.88
CA LYS A 141 14.88 10.84 23.02
C LYS A 141 15.38 10.44 24.40
N GLN A 142 14.49 9.98 25.28
CA GLN A 142 14.92 9.37 26.53
C GLN A 142 16.11 8.50 26.17
N GLY A 143 17.24 8.73 26.85
CA GLY A 143 18.48 8.01 26.57
C GLY A 143 18.12 6.54 26.45
N LYS A 144 18.62 5.87 25.42
CA LYS A 144 18.37 4.44 25.26
C LYS A 144 18.76 3.81 26.60
N HIS A 145 17.78 3.22 27.31
CA HIS A 145 18.05 2.51 28.54
C HIS A 145 19.18 1.53 28.29
N THR A 146 20.11 1.42 29.23
CA THR A 146 21.07 0.32 29.18
C THR A 146 20.32 -1.01 29.22
N LEU A 147 20.95 -2.10 28.78
CA LEU A 147 20.31 -3.42 28.84
C LEU A 147 19.89 -3.79 30.28
N GLU A 148 20.65 -3.33 31.26
CA GLU A 148 20.39 -3.52 32.70
C GLU A 148 19.18 -2.71 33.15
N GLU A 149 19.12 -1.41 32.84
CA GLU A 149 17.95 -0.56 33.12
C GLU A 149 16.68 -1.08 32.43
N ALA A 150 16.81 -1.56 31.18
CA ALA A 150 15.70 -2.13 30.43
C ALA A 150 15.22 -3.47 31.03
N LYS A 151 16.11 -4.24 31.68
CA LYS A 151 15.75 -5.48 32.39
C LYS A 151 14.92 -5.18 33.63
N GLU A 152 15.27 -4.13 34.37
CA GLU A 152 14.50 -3.71 35.55
C GLU A 152 13.16 -3.07 35.18
N LEU A 153 13.15 -2.17 34.19
CA LEU A 153 11.95 -1.45 33.78
C LEU A 153 10.97 -2.30 32.96
N TYR A 154 11.48 -3.25 32.18
CA TYR A 154 10.69 -4.08 31.27
C TYR A 154 11.11 -5.57 31.32
N PRO A 155 10.93 -6.26 32.46
CA PRO A 155 11.41 -7.62 32.67
C PRO A 155 10.83 -8.63 31.69
N GLU A 156 9.53 -8.52 31.36
CA GLU A 156 8.88 -9.40 30.36
C GLU A 156 9.44 -9.18 28.94
N TRP A 157 9.73 -7.93 28.58
CA TRP A 157 10.35 -7.61 27.30
C TRP A 157 11.77 -8.16 27.24
N TYR A 158 12.57 -7.98 28.29
CA TYR A 158 13.93 -8.48 28.36
C TYR A 158 13.96 -10.02 28.25
N GLN A 159 13.09 -10.71 28.99
CA GLN A 159 12.94 -12.16 28.90
C GLN A 159 12.56 -12.59 27.48
N SER A 160 11.53 -11.98 26.88
CA SER A 160 11.09 -12.34 25.54
C SER A 160 12.13 -12.04 24.45
N LYS A 161 12.85 -10.92 24.53
CA LYS A 161 13.68 -10.39 23.44
C LYS A 161 15.15 -10.74 23.57
N ILE A 162 15.69 -10.66 24.77
CA ILE A 162 17.13 -10.88 25.03
C ILE A 162 17.39 -12.34 25.40
N VAL A 163 16.59 -12.92 26.30
CA VAL A 163 16.79 -14.30 26.76
C VAL A 163 16.24 -15.31 25.76
N GLU A 164 14.98 -15.15 25.34
CA GLU A 164 14.31 -16.09 24.43
C GLU A 164 14.55 -15.79 22.93
N GLY A 165 15.15 -14.64 22.60
CA GLY A 165 15.44 -14.25 21.23
C GLY A 165 14.21 -14.06 20.33
N LYS A 166 13.01 -13.85 20.90
CA LYS A 166 11.79 -13.68 20.08
C LYS A 166 11.87 -12.36 19.30
N PRO A 167 11.48 -12.33 18.02
CA PRO A 167 11.62 -11.15 17.16
C PRO A 167 10.90 -9.89 17.70
N LEU A 168 11.49 -8.72 17.50
CA LEU A 168 11.04 -7.41 18.03
C LEU A 168 9.66 -6.97 17.50
N LYS A 169 9.35 -7.30 16.24
CA LYS A 169 8.03 -7.06 15.63
C LYS A 169 7.44 -8.41 15.26
N LYS A 170 6.14 -8.62 15.51
CA LYS A 170 5.39 -9.72 14.89
C LYS A 170 5.47 -9.50 13.38
N THR A 171 6.29 -10.29 12.67
CA THR A 171 6.17 -10.41 11.23
C THR A 171 4.76 -10.91 10.96
N TRP A 172 3.95 -10.10 10.28
CA TRP A 172 2.62 -10.51 9.87
C TRP A 172 2.78 -11.62 8.84
N THR A 173 2.68 -12.87 9.29
CA THR A 173 2.53 -14.02 8.41
C THR A 173 1.10 -13.99 7.88
N CYS A 174 0.96 -13.59 6.63
CA CYS A 174 -0.30 -13.58 5.91
C CYS A 174 -0.52 -14.95 5.22
N ASN A 175 -1.78 -15.26 4.96
CA ASN A 175 -2.13 -16.43 4.15
C ASN A 175 -1.69 -16.18 2.69
N THR A 176 -1.21 -17.22 2.01
CA THR A 176 -0.81 -17.18 0.59
C THR A 176 -1.91 -16.65 -0.35
N ALA A 177 -3.18 -16.76 0.04
CA ALA A 177 -4.30 -16.14 -0.65
C ALA A 177 -4.16 -14.62 -0.84
N LEU A 178 -3.45 -13.91 0.05
CA LEU A 178 -3.18 -12.48 -0.12
C LEU A 178 -2.21 -12.23 -1.29
N TYR A 179 -1.21 -13.09 -1.46
CA TYR A 179 -0.26 -13.01 -2.56
C TYR A 179 -0.95 -13.27 -3.91
N GLU A 180 -1.75 -14.33 -3.99
CA GLU A 180 -2.51 -14.65 -5.20
C GLU A 180 -3.60 -13.61 -5.50
N TRP A 181 -4.26 -13.07 -4.47
CA TRP A 181 -5.20 -11.96 -4.63
C TRP A 181 -4.51 -10.74 -5.26
N TRP A 182 -3.30 -10.39 -4.80
CA TRP A 182 -2.56 -9.27 -5.37
C TRP A 182 -2.13 -9.54 -6.81
N LYS A 183 -1.70 -10.75 -7.14
CA LYS A 183 -1.43 -11.17 -8.53
C LYS A 183 -2.67 -10.97 -9.41
N GLY A 184 -3.86 -11.32 -8.92
CA GLY A 184 -5.12 -11.03 -9.60
C GLY A 184 -5.34 -9.53 -9.85
N LYS A 185 -5.07 -8.68 -8.86
CA LYS A 185 -5.14 -7.21 -9.01
C LYS A 185 -4.16 -6.67 -10.06
N MET A 186 -2.93 -7.20 -10.08
CA MET A 186 -1.93 -6.83 -11.08
C MET A 186 -2.34 -7.21 -12.51
N GLY A 187 -3.18 -8.22 -12.68
CA GLY A 187 -3.72 -8.61 -13.98
C GLY A 187 -4.68 -7.58 -14.60
N GLY A 188 -5.40 -6.77 -13.80
CA GLY A 188 -6.52 -5.97 -14.31
C GLY A 188 -6.63 -4.53 -13.81
N GLU A 189 -6.12 -4.20 -12.63
CA GLU A 189 -6.48 -2.96 -11.93
C GLU A 189 -5.32 -1.96 -11.80
N VAL A 190 -4.09 -2.37 -12.14
CA VAL A 190 -2.91 -1.50 -12.09
C VAL A 190 -2.96 -0.46 -13.20
N LYS A 191 -2.63 0.78 -12.85
CA LYS A 191 -2.52 1.92 -13.79
C LYS A 191 -1.06 2.23 -14.11
N VAL A 192 -0.82 2.98 -15.19
CA VAL A 192 0.52 3.35 -15.70
C VAL A 192 1.47 3.87 -14.60
N GLY A 193 1.01 4.80 -13.76
CA GLY A 193 1.81 5.37 -12.68
C GLY A 193 2.05 4.43 -11.47
N GLY A 194 1.38 3.28 -11.42
CA GLY A 194 1.48 2.32 -10.33
C GLY A 194 2.33 1.08 -10.66
N ARG A 195 2.85 0.96 -11.90
CA ARG A 195 3.53 -0.26 -12.39
C ARG A 195 4.72 -0.68 -11.53
N TYR A 196 5.66 0.22 -11.31
CA TYR A 196 6.82 -0.02 -10.43
C TYR A 196 6.41 -0.40 -9.01
N PHE A 197 5.50 0.38 -8.41
CA PHE A 197 5.02 0.14 -7.04
C PHE A 197 4.19 -1.15 -6.92
N SER A 198 3.59 -1.63 -8.01
CA SER A 198 2.83 -2.89 -8.01
C SER A 198 3.75 -4.11 -7.86
N ILE A 199 4.93 -4.08 -8.46
CA ILE A 199 5.98 -5.09 -8.28
C ILE A 199 6.57 -4.99 -6.86
N MET A 200 6.78 -3.78 -6.34
CA MET A 200 7.18 -3.57 -4.95
C MET A 200 6.16 -4.16 -3.97
N ALA A 201 4.86 -3.96 -4.21
CA ALA A 201 3.78 -4.53 -3.41
C ALA A 201 3.73 -6.07 -3.51
N LEU A 202 3.95 -6.63 -4.70
CA LEU A 202 4.08 -8.08 -4.92
C LEU A 202 5.21 -8.66 -4.07
N CYS A 203 6.37 -8.01 -4.07
CA CYS A 203 7.51 -8.39 -3.24
C CYS A 203 7.16 -8.35 -1.75
N ALA A 204 6.54 -7.27 -1.28
CA ALA A 204 6.14 -7.13 0.11
C ALA A 204 5.11 -8.19 0.55
N TYR A 205 4.11 -8.50 -0.29
CA TYR A 205 3.15 -9.55 0.00
C TYR A 205 3.77 -10.95 -0.05
N GLY A 206 4.68 -11.20 -0.99
CA GLY A 206 5.43 -12.46 -1.06
C GLY A 206 6.21 -12.72 0.23
N LEU A 207 6.93 -11.70 0.72
CA LEU A 207 7.63 -11.77 2.01
C LEU A 207 6.67 -12.02 3.20
N LYS A 208 5.53 -11.32 3.24
CA LYS A 208 4.51 -11.52 4.30
C LYS A 208 3.87 -12.91 4.25
N CYS A 209 3.76 -13.51 3.07
CA CYS A 209 3.15 -14.83 2.88
C CYS A 209 4.17 -15.98 2.92
N GLY A 210 5.46 -15.70 3.12
CA GLY A 210 6.52 -16.72 3.13
C GLY A 210 6.78 -17.36 1.77
N ILE A 211 6.49 -16.67 0.66
CA ILE A 211 6.74 -17.16 -0.69
C ILE A 211 8.25 -17.16 -0.96
N PRO A 212 8.82 -18.24 -1.53
CA PRO A 212 10.24 -18.28 -1.87
C PRO A 212 10.63 -17.14 -2.79
N GLU A 213 11.77 -16.48 -2.54
CA GLU A 213 12.22 -15.33 -3.34
C GLU A 213 12.35 -15.67 -4.83
N LYS A 214 12.75 -16.92 -5.15
CA LYS A 214 12.81 -17.42 -6.53
C LYS A 214 11.44 -17.35 -7.23
N GLN A 215 10.38 -17.73 -6.52
CA GLN A 215 9.01 -17.65 -7.04
C GLN A 215 8.55 -16.20 -7.19
N ILE A 216 8.85 -15.33 -6.21
CA ILE A 216 8.52 -13.90 -6.30
C ILE A 216 9.18 -13.26 -7.53
N ARG A 217 10.45 -13.58 -7.80
CA ARG A 217 11.17 -13.08 -8.98
C ARG A 217 10.54 -13.58 -10.28
N GLN A 218 10.19 -14.86 -10.35
CA GLN A 218 9.54 -15.43 -11.53
C GLN A 218 8.19 -14.76 -11.80
N ASP A 219 7.35 -14.61 -10.77
CA ASP A 219 6.06 -13.95 -10.87
C ASP A 219 6.22 -12.47 -11.27
N ALA A 220 7.20 -11.75 -10.71
CA ALA A 220 7.46 -10.35 -11.04
C ALA A 220 7.82 -10.17 -12.53
N TYR A 221 8.70 -11.01 -13.09
CA TYR A 221 9.00 -10.97 -14.52
C TYR A 221 7.83 -11.44 -15.39
N GLY A 222 6.97 -12.34 -14.87
CA GLY A 222 5.75 -12.77 -15.57
C GLY A 222 4.74 -11.64 -15.81
N PHE A 223 4.78 -10.56 -15.02
CA PHE A 223 3.94 -9.38 -15.23
C PHE A 223 4.55 -8.33 -16.16
N LEU A 224 5.78 -8.52 -16.65
CA LEU A 224 6.47 -7.51 -17.48
C LEU A 224 5.63 -7.11 -18.70
N GLU A 225 5.23 -8.08 -19.52
CA GLU A 225 4.45 -7.85 -20.73
C GLU A 225 3.12 -7.16 -20.42
N ARG A 226 2.43 -7.62 -19.36
CA ARG A 226 1.15 -7.03 -18.95
C ARG A 226 1.28 -5.59 -18.46
N LEU A 227 2.33 -5.28 -17.70
CA LEU A 227 2.57 -3.92 -17.19
C LEU A 227 3.06 -2.99 -18.29
N ASP A 228 3.84 -3.50 -19.24
CA ASP A 228 4.25 -2.74 -20.41
C ASP A 228 3.09 -2.51 -21.38
N SER A 229 2.13 -3.43 -21.49
CA SER A 229 0.91 -3.24 -22.30
C SER A 229 0.02 -2.09 -21.82
N LEU A 230 0.27 -1.54 -20.62
CA LEU A 230 -0.42 -0.36 -20.11
C LEU A 230 0.23 0.94 -20.62
N THR A 231 1.36 0.88 -21.31
CA THR A 231 2.06 2.03 -21.86
C THR A 231 1.13 2.78 -22.83
N GLU A 232 0.79 4.02 -22.50
CA GLU A 232 -0.03 4.90 -23.34
C GLU A 232 0.82 5.81 -24.25
N ASP A 233 2.14 5.81 -24.04
CA ASP A 233 3.08 6.76 -24.63
C ASP A 233 4.41 6.04 -24.91
N GLU A 234 4.84 6.04 -26.17
CA GLU A 234 5.98 5.25 -26.69
C GLU A 234 7.26 5.45 -25.87
N ASP A 235 7.56 6.64 -25.35
CA ASP A 235 8.78 6.81 -24.52
C ASP A 235 8.58 6.46 -23.03
N ASN A 236 7.53 5.71 -22.67
CA ASN A 236 7.20 5.31 -21.30
C ASN A 236 6.96 3.80 -21.15
N HIS A 237 7.68 3.01 -21.94
CA HIS A 237 7.71 1.55 -21.82
C HIS A 237 8.16 1.10 -20.43
N PHE A 238 7.52 0.06 -19.92
CA PHE A 238 7.91 -0.62 -18.70
C PHE A 238 8.86 -1.76 -19.04
N THR A 239 10.09 -1.66 -18.58
CA THR A 239 11.19 -2.50 -19.04
C THR A 239 11.60 -3.54 -18.02
N ARG A 240 12.44 -4.48 -18.46
CA ARG A 240 13.08 -5.46 -17.59
C ARG A 240 13.94 -4.79 -16.50
N GLU A 241 14.48 -3.61 -16.76
CA GLU A 241 15.27 -2.84 -15.79
C GLU A 241 14.40 -2.33 -14.64
N ASP A 242 13.18 -1.88 -14.92
CA ASP A 242 12.22 -1.45 -13.90
C ASP A 242 11.86 -2.58 -12.94
N VAL A 243 11.63 -3.78 -13.48
CA VAL A 243 11.37 -4.99 -12.66
C VAL A 243 12.61 -5.34 -11.83
N LYS A 244 13.80 -5.32 -12.43
CA LYS A 244 15.07 -5.61 -11.74
C LYS A 244 15.31 -4.62 -10.61
N ASP A 245 15.00 -3.35 -10.82
CA ASP A 245 15.16 -2.29 -9.84
C ASP A 245 14.16 -2.43 -8.69
N ALA A 246 12.89 -2.74 -8.97
CA ALA A 246 11.91 -3.04 -7.93
C ALA A 246 12.32 -4.26 -7.09
N LEU A 247 12.89 -5.30 -7.72
CA LEU A 247 13.39 -6.50 -7.03
C LEU A 247 14.59 -6.21 -6.12
N LYS A 248 15.30 -5.09 -6.26
CA LYS A 248 16.36 -4.69 -5.30
C LYS A 248 15.79 -4.50 -3.89
N ALA A 249 14.50 -4.18 -3.77
CA ALA A 249 13.85 -4.05 -2.47
C ALA A 249 13.78 -5.36 -1.66
N LEU A 250 13.82 -6.52 -2.32
CA LEU A 250 13.94 -7.83 -1.66
C LEU A 250 15.35 -8.07 -1.06
N LYS A 251 16.37 -7.33 -1.52
CA LYS A 251 17.74 -7.46 -1.03
C LYS A 251 18.09 -6.44 0.04
N ALA A 252 17.57 -5.22 -0.11
CA ALA A 252 18.03 -4.07 0.67
C ALA A 252 17.63 -4.14 2.14
N ASP A 253 16.39 -4.57 2.46
CA ASP A 253 15.94 -4.88 3.83
C ASP A 253 14.52 -5.50 3.82
N ASN A 254 14.45 -6.83 3.87
CA ASN A 254 13.18 -7.59 3.89
C ASN A 254 12.23 -7.19 5.02
N LYS A 255 12.76 -6.70 6.15
CA LYS A 255 11.95 -6.29 7.31
C LYS A 255 11.38 -4.88 7.12
N LEU A 256 12.14 -3.98 6.50
CA LEU A 256 11.64 -2.65 6.12
C LEU A 256 10.54 -2.76 5.08
N LEU A 257 10.75 -3.52 4.00
CA LEU A 257 9.77 -3.64 2.92
C LEU A 257 8.43 -4.21 3.41
N SER A 258 8.48 -5.28 4.23
CA SER A 258 7.27 -5.88 4.80
C SER A 258 6.55 -4.96 5.80
N THR A 259 7.27 -4.05 6.47
CA THR A 259 6.68 -3.09 7.42
C THR A 259 6.13 -1.84 6.72
N MET A 260 6.83 -1.34 5.69
CA MET A 260 6.49 -0.11 4.97
C MET A 260 5.26 -0.29 4.08
N ALA A 261 5.08 -1.47 3.48
CA ALA A 261 3.97 -1.77 2.60
C ALA A 261 2.66 -2.00 3.37
N SER A 262 2.17 -0.98 4.07
CA SER A 262 0.84 -0.96 4.68
C SER A 262 -0.24 -0.93 3.59
N ARG A 263 -1.49 -1.27 3.95
CA ARG A 263 -2.64 -1.19 3.03
C ARG A 263 -2.73 0.20 2.38
N GLU A 264 -2.66 1.25 3.21
CA GLU A 264 -2.77 2.64 2.79
C GLU A 264 -1.61 3.07 1.90
N TRP A 265 -0.39 2.63 2.22
CA TRP A 265 0.77 2.92 1.40
C TRP A 265 0.64 2.26 0.03
N ILE A 266 0.27 0.97 -0.03
CA ILE A 266 0.09 0.24 -1.30
C ILE A 266 -1.01 0.90 -2.12
N GLU A 267 -2.16 1.21 -1.53
CA GLU A 267 -3.28 1.88 -2.21
C GLU A 267 -2.86 3.25 -2.77
N LYS A 268 -2.15 4.08 -1.97
CA LYS A 268 -1.64 5.40 -2.41
C LYS A 268 -0.67 5.28 -3.58
N GLN A 269 0.30 4.35 -3.51
CA GLN A 269 1.38 4.24 -4.50
C GLN A 269 0.96 3.52 -5.78
N THR A 270 0.15 2.48 -5.66
CA THR A 270 -0.28 1.66 -6.81
C THR A 270 -1.52 2.22 -7.50
N LYS A 271 -2.25 3.13 -6.85
CA LYS A 271 -3.55 3.66 -7.29
C LYS A 271 -4.62 2.56 -7.44
N VAL A 272 -4.40 1.38 -6.85
CA VAL A 272 -5.35 0.27 -6.78
C VAL A 272 -6.13 0.39 -5.47
N PRO A 273 -7.47 0.47 -5.50
CA PRO A 273 -8.28 0.58 -4.29
C PRO A 273 -8.21 -0.71 -3.47
N ILE A 274 -7.93 -0.58 -2.17
CA ILE A 274 -7.85 -1.71 -1.24
C ILE A 274 -8.78 -1.44 -0.06
N PRO A 275 -10.07 -1.84 -0.11
CA PRO A 275 -11.02 -1.48 0.93
C PRO A 275 -10.60 -2.03 2.30
N PRO A 276 -10.78 -1.24 3.38
CA PRO A 276 -10.50 -1.73 4.72
C PRO A 276 -11.44 -2.88 5.06
N ASN A 277 -10.89 -3.98 5.56
CA ASN A 277 -11.71 -5.09 6.03
C ASN A 277 -12.41 -4.68 7.33
N LYS A 278 -13.73 -4.39 7.26
CA LYS A 278 -14.55 -4.08 8.43
C LYS A 278 -14.79 -5.36 9.23
N ARG A 279 -13.83 -5.71 10.08
CA ARG A 279 -14.02 -6.75 11.09
C ARG A 279 -14.73 -6.12 12.28
N ASN A 280 -15.92 -6.61 12.62
CA ASN A 280 -16.75 -6.10 13.71
C ASN A 280 -16.18 -6.34 15.13
N GLY A 281 -14.91 -6.75 15.25
CA GLY A 281 -14.18 -6.96 16.52
C GLY A 281 -14.71 -8.10 17.40
N ARG A 282 -15.87 -8.67 17.08
CA ARG A 282 -16.52 -9.70 17.89
C ARG A 282 -15.72 -10.98 17.87
N LYS A 283 -15.52 -11.57 19.06
CA LYS A 283 -14.93 -12.91 19.18
C LYS A 283 -15.87 -13.94 18.55
N GLN A 284 -15.33 -15.06 18.09
CA GLN A 284 -16.11 -16.13 17.47
C GLN A 284 -17.29 -16.58 18.35
N ALA A 285 -17.09 -16.65 19.67
CA ALA A 285 -18.15 -16.97 20.63
C ALA A 285 -19.33 -15.98 20.60
N GLN A 286 -19.04 -14.67 20.51
CA GLN A 286 -20.07 -13.63 20.42
C GLN A 286 -20.82 -13.70 19.08
N HIS A 287 -20.11 -13.99 17.99
CA HIS A 287 -20.73 -14.26 16.69
C HIS A 287 -21.69 -15.45 16.73
N LEU A 288 -21.26 -16.55 17.34
CA LEU A 288 -22.10 -17.75 17.50
C LEU A 288 -23.30 -17.50 18.41
N GLN A 289 -23.12 -16.75 19.51
CA GLN A 289 -24.21 -16.37 20.40
C GLN A 289 -25.26 -15.53 19.68
N LEU A 290 -24.83 -14.55 18.88
CA LEU A 290 -25.71 -13.66 18.13
C LEU A 290 -26.45 -14.43 17.01
N ALA A 291 -25.75 -15.32 16.29
CA ALA A 291 -26.35 -16.19 15.30
C ALA A 291 -27.39 -17.15 15.91
N ARG A 292 -27.10 -17.74 17.08
CA ARG A 292 -28.04 -18.60 17.82
C ARG A 292 -29.25 -17.82 18.33
N GLY A 293 -29.04 -16.62 18.88
CA GLY A 293 -30.11 -15.74 19.36
C GLY A 293 -31.06 -15.30 18.24
N ILE A 294 -30.52 -14.84 17.11
CA ILE A 294 -31.34 -14.50 15.92
C ILE A 294 -32.15 -15.72 15.45
N ARG A 295 -31.52 -16.91 15.42
CA ARG A 295 -32.21 -18.15 15.05
C ARG A 295 -33.36 -18.48 16.01
N GLN A 296 -33.16 -18.32 17.31
CA GLN A 296 -34.21 -18.58 18.30
C GLN A 296 -35.38 -17.61 18.16
N ILE A 297 -35.10 -16.31 17.93
CA ILE A 297 -36.12 -15.30 17.69
C ILE A 297 -36.92 -15.62 16.42
N LYS A 298 -36.23 -15.91 15.31
CA LYS A 298 -36.89 -16.31 14.05
C LYS A 298 -37.77 -17.55 14.23
N GLY A 299 -37.29 -18.54 14.96
CA GLY A 299 -38.07 -19.74 15.30
C GLY A 299 -39.30 -19.41 16.16
N SER A 300 -39.19 -18.49 17.13
CA SER A 300 -40.31 -18.05 17.95
C SER A 300 -41.36 -17.24 17.18
N MET A 301 -40.95 -16.62 16.06
CA MET A 301 -41.84 -15.87 15.16
C MET A 301 -42.46 -16.77 14.07
N GLY A 302 -42.23 -18.08 14.11
CA GLY A 302 -42.75 -19.03 13.12
C GLY A 302 -42.05 -18.96 11.75
N GLU A 303 -40.93 -18.23 11.62
CA GLU A 303 -40.15 -18.23 10.38
C GLU A 303 -39.49 -19.60 10.19
N ALA A 304 -39.51 -20.11 8.95
CA ALA A 304 -38.79 -21.32 8.58
C ALA A 304 -37.28 -21.09 8.72
N VAL A 305 -36.71 -21.53 9.85
CA VAL A 305 -35.26 -21.45 10.07
C VAL A 305 -34.55 -22.64 9.41
N SER A 306 -34.71 -22.79 8.09
CA SER A 306 -34.02 -23.80 7.30
C SER A 306 -32.61 -23.33 6.97
N GLY A 307 -31.61 -23.91 7.64
CA GLY A 307 -30.20 -23.64 7.34
C GLY A 307 -29.18 -23.86 8.48
N GLY A 308 -29.43 -24.77 9.43
CA GLY A 308 -28.52 -24.87 10.58
C GLY A 308 -28.47 -26.23 11.28
N GLY A 309 -27.67 -27.15 10.75
CA GLY A 309 -27.22 -28.36 11.45
C GLY A 309 -27.32 -29.61 10.58
N ARG A 310 -26.29 -30.48 10.68
CA ARG A 310 -26.32 -31.83 10.12
C ARG A 310 -27.63 -32.50 10.57
N PRO A 311 -28.46 -33.03 9.66
CA PRO A 311 -29.74 -33.63 10.04
C PRO A 311 -29.52 -34.68 11.12
N GLU A 312 -30.38 -34.65 12.14
CA GLU A 312 -30.26 -35.53 13.28
C GLU A 312 -30.40 -36.97 12.77
N LYS A 313 -29.35 -37.79 12.94
CA LYS A 313 -29.31 -39.14 12.37
C LYS A 313 -30.46 -40.02 12.87
N SER A 314 -31.06 -39.69 14.01
CA SER A 314 -32.28 -40.32 14.55
C SER A 314 -33.49 -40.11 13.63
N LYS A 315 -33.75 -38.87 13.19
CA LYS A 315 -34.88 -38.54 12.30
C LYS A 315 -34.75 -39.21 10.94
N ILE A 316 -33.54 -39.25 10.39
CA ILE A 316 -33.27 -39.95 9.11
C ILE A 316 -33.62 -41.44 9.23
N VAL A 317 -33.24 -42.11 10.32
CA VAL A 317 -33.54 -43.53 10.54
C VAL A 317 -35.04 -43.75 10.79
N GLU A 318 -35.70 -42.86 11.54
CA GLU A 318 -37.13 -42.96 11.83
C GLU A 318 -38.01 -42.74 10.60
N GLU A 319 -37.73 -41.70 9.80
CA GLU A 319 -38.44 -41.39 8.57
C GLU A 319 -38.22 -42.48 7.52
N TRP A 320 -36.98 -42.97 7.38
CA TRP A 320 -36.68 -44.06 6.45
C TRP A 320 -37.44 -45.34 6.81
N ARG A 321 -37.56 -45.68 8.11
CA ARG A 321 -38.31 -46.85 8.56
C ARG A 321 -39.82 -46.68 8.39
N LYS A 322 -40.37 -45.49 8.59
CA LYS A 322 -41.79 -45.21 8.30
C LYS A 322 -42.12 -45.42 6.81
N ALA A 323 -41.20 -45.05 5.92
CA ALA A 323 -41.35 -45.28 4.49
C ALA A 323 -41.11 -46.75 4.08
N HIS A 324 -40.34 -47.51 4.87
CA HIS A 324 -39.95 -48.90 4.59
C HIS A 324 -40.17 -49.83 5.79
N PRO A 325 -41.44 -50.10 6.16
CA PRO A 325 -41.77 -50.80 7.42
C PRO A 325 -41.25 -52.25 7.49
N ASP A 326 -41.13 -52.93 6.35
CA ASP A 326 -40.71 -54.34 6.28
C ASP A 326 -39.22 -54.56 5.96
N SER A 327 -38.46 -53.47 5.78
CA SER A 327 -37.05 -53.54 5.37
C SER A 327 -36.10 -53.75 6.54
N ARG A 328 -34.90 -54.27 6.26
CA ARG A 328 -33.90 -54.61 7.29
C ARG A 328 -32.94 -53.45 7.54
N LYS A 329 -32.26 -53.47 8.69
CA LYS A 329 -31.22 -52.48 9.07
C LYS A 329 -30.12 -52.33 8.01
N ALA A 330 -29.80 -53.41 7.29
CA ALA A 330 -28.80 -53.41 6.22
C ALA A 330 -29.24 -52.59 5.00
N ASP A 331 -30.53 -52.53 4.73
CA ASP A 331 -31.09 -51.78 3.61
C ASP A 331 -31.08 -50.27 3.92
N CYS A 332 -31.39 -49.91 5.17
CA CYS A 332 -31.22 -48.53 5.65
C CYS A 332 -29.77 -48.05 5.57
N GLN A 333 -28.79 -48.92 5.87
CA GLN A 333 -27.38 -48.58 5.72
C GLN A 333 -27.01 -48.29 4.27
N ARG A 334 -27.53 -49.09 3.34
CA ARG A 334 -27.28 -48.96 1.91
C ARG A 334 -27.85 -47.65 1.35
N ASP A 335 -29.04 -47.28 1.81
CA ASP A 335 -29.77 -46.13 1.30
C ASP A 335 -29.33 -44.81 1.93
N THR A 336 -28.98 -44.82 3.23
CA THR A 336 -28.65 -43.60 3.99
C THR A 336 -27.16 -43.38 4.19
N GLY A 337 -26.32 -44.39 3.94
CA GLY A 337 -24.87 -44.34 4.21
C GLY A 337 -24.51 -44.18 5.69
N LEU A 338 -25.47 -44.39 6.61
CA LEU A 338 -25.26 -44.22 8.05
C LEU A 338 -24.47 -45.39 8.65
N ASP A 339 -23.63 -45.10 9.64
CA ASP A 339 -22.87 -46.11 10.36
C ASP A 339 -23.81 -47.16 11.01
N PRO A 340 -23.52 -48.47 10.90
CA PRO A 340 -24.36 -49.54 11.44
C PRO A 340 -24.69 -49.40 12.92
N LYS A 341 -23.77 -48.87 13.74
CA LYS A 341 -24.01 -48.63 15.17
C LYS A 341 -25.02 -47.50 15.38
N THR A 342 -25.00 -46.48 14.51
CA THR A 342 -25.98 -45.38 14.56
C THR A 342 -27.37 -45.87 14.19
N ILE A 343 -27.49 -46.71 13.16
CA ILE A 343 -28.77 -47.30 12.75
C ILE A 343 -29.31 -48.18 13.88
N ARG A 344 -28.50 -49.10 14.42
CA ARG A 344 -28.91 -49.98 15.54
C ARG A 344 -29.37 -49.20 16.77
N LYS A 345 -28.72 -48.07 17.08
CA LYS A 345 -29.07 -47.20 18.21
C LYS A 345 -30.46 -46.58 18.09
N TRP A 346 -30.91 -46.28 16.87
CA TRP A 346 -32.15 -45.53 16.61
C TRP A 346 -33.24 -46.35 15.93
N TRP A 347 -33.01 -47.66 15.73
CA TRP A 347 -33.98 -48.58 15.14
C TRP A 347 -34.98 -49.09 16.19
N LYS A 348 -36.09 -48.37 16.36
CA LYS A 348 -37.19 -48.70 17.30
C LYS A 348 -38.33 -49.44 16.63
#